data_AF-A0A1H6XMR4-F1
#
_entry.id   AF-A0A1H6XMR4-F1
#
_cell.length_a   1.000
_cell.length_b   1.000
_cell.length_c   1.000
_cell.angle_alpha   90.00
_cell.angle_beta   90.00
_cell.angle_gamma   90.00
#
_symmetry.space_group_name_H-M   'P 1'
#
loop_
_entity.id
_entity.type
_entity.pdbx_description
1 polymer ?
#
loop_
_entity_poly.entity_id
_entity_poly.type
_entity_poly.pdbx_seq_one_letter_code
_entity_poly.pdbx_strand_id
1 'polypeptide(L)'
;MNSLTFDYIGDNKLRDILLRDYKEMEVCLANGATKSVLILAGSIVEAILIDILNHNVPVIGGNENYLKKQLYELIEIAQSERIISSRSKDLLSVLRGYRNLIHPGRELRENEKFDIETAKVSVSLIVIISNEIRNYLIDKFGFSASDIIGKLERDETSAELFRELLMRLSQREKHKLYYLLKEYRPGRKAIQRTLADNTRSLIYQLKPFLTTEFILEQVKGLVEKVHIGESVDILVLYRLWYSDLRLLSDRDRETVVLYVLNYINYNISSWLDKSEYYHEFDSLSTASYYVKSERTVAEFKQLITTLILLHDGRPRIVSLYSNLVDKLSEDTKIEIERSLQTGIPLGIAGGFWEDLVKFREEYDDLPF
;
A
#
# COMPACT_ATOMS: atom_id res chain seq x y z
N MET A 1 -2.85 -5.79 -25.62
CA MET A 1 -1.95 -6.83 -25.07
C MET A 1 -1.63 -6.45 -23.63
N ASN A 2 -1.62 -7.42 -22.71
CA ASN A 2 -1.19 -7.16 -21.34
C ASN A 2 0.28 -6.73 -21.35
N SER A 3 0.60 -5.58 -20.78
CA SER A 3 1.98 -5.11 -20.68
C SER A 3 2.74 -5.99 -19.68
N LEU A 4 3.75 -6.70 -20.14
CA LEU A 4 4.66 -7.45 -19.29
C LEU A 4 5.53 -6.48 -18.48
N THR A 5 5.64 -6.67 -17.16
CA THR A 5 6.25 -5.68 -16.24
C THR A 5 7.62 -6.07 -15.66
N PHE A 6 8.02 -7.35 -15.75
CA PHE A 6 9.29 -7.90 -15.19
C PHE A 6 9.60 -7.47 -13.74
N ASP A 7 8.58 -7.17 -12.95
CA ASP A 7 8.67 -6.75 -11.54
C ASP A 7 9.33 -7.77 -10.60
N TYR A 8 9.38 -9.04 -11.00
CA TYR A 8 10.06 -10.12 -10.30
C TYR A 8 11.58 -10.20 -10.54
N ILE A 9 12.14 -9.36 -11.41
CA ILE A 9 13.58 -9.31 -11.68
C ILE A 9 14.27 -8.54 -10.54
N GLY A 10 15.30 -9.14 -9.94
CA GLY A 10 15.99 -8.62 -8.76
C GLY A 10 16.75 -7.31 -9.01
N ASP A 11 17.46 -7.23 -10.14
CA ASP A 11 18.22 -6.05 -10.54
C ASP A 11 17.34 -5.02 -11.29
N ASN A 12 17.19 -3.82 -10.72
CA ASN A 12 16.40 -2.73 -11.31
C ASN A 12 16.93 -2.28 -12.68
N LYS A 13 18.26 -2.22 -12.88
CA LYS A 13 18.83 -1.83 -14.18
C LYS A 13 18.56 -2.90 -15.23
N LEU A 14 18.66 -4.18 -14.86
CA LEU A 14 18.32 -5.28 -15.75
C LEU A 14 16.83 -5.25 -16.10
N ARG A 15 15.96 -4.95 -15.12
CA ARG A 15 14.52 -4.78 -15.36
C ARG A 15 14.22 -3.70 -16.39
N ASP A 16 14.88 -2.54 -16.28
CA ASP A 16 14.70 -1.44 -17.23
C ASP A 16 15.16 -1.83 -18.64
N ILE A 17 16.27 -2.57 -18.75
CA ILE A 17 16.77 -3.14 -20.01
C ILE A 17 15.74 -4.12 -20.61
N LEU A 18 15.24 -5.06 -19.81
CA LEU A 18 14.24 -6.04 -20.25
C LEU A 18 12.95 -5.37 -20.73
N LEU A 19 12.47 -4.33 -20.02
CA LEU A 19 11.29 -3.56 -20.43
C LEU A 19 11.51 -2.82 -21.75
N ARG A 20 12.70 -2.24 -21.95
CA ARG A 20 13.08 -1.60 -23.21
C ARG A 20 13.11 -2.63 -24.35
N ASP A 21 13.81 -3.74 -24.16
CA ASP A 21 14.02 -4.76 -25.19
C ASP A 21 12.71 -5.46 -25.57
N TYR A 22 11.82 -5.68 -24.59
CA TYR A 22 10.48 -6.22 -24.86
C TYR A 22 9.63 -5.26 -25.71
N LYS A 23 9.66 -3.95 -25.41
CA LYS A 23 8.97 -2.95 -26.24
C LYS A 23 9.55 -2.86 -27.64
N GLU A 24 10.88 -2.93 -27.77
CA GLU A 24 11.55 -2.97 -29.07
C GLU A 24 11.16 -4.20 -29.88
N MET A 25 11.07 -5.36 -29.23
CA MET A 25 10.60 -6.60 -29.82
C MET A 25 9.15 -6.50 -30.31
N GLU A 26 8.25 -5.87 -29.54
CA GLU A 26 6.86 -5.63 -29.97
C GLU A 26 6.80 -4.73 -31.21
N VAL A 27 7.64 -3.68 -31.27
CA VAL A 27 7.77 -2.82 -32.46
C VAL A 27 8.29 -3.61 -33.67
N CYS A 28 9.28 -4.48 -33.47
CA CYS A 28 9.80 -5.34 -34.54
C CYS A 28 8.74 -6.29 -35.08
N LEU A 29 7.93 -6.89 -34.19
CA LEU A 29 6.82 -7.75 -34.58
C LEU A 29 5.78 -7.00 -35.41
N ALA A 30 5.41 -5.79 -34.98
CA ALA A 30 4.43 -4.95 -35.68
C ALA A 30 4.88 -4.54 -37.10
N ASN A 31 6.19 -4.49 -37.35
CA ASN A 31 6.79 -4.12 -38.64
C ASN A 31 7.29 -5.34 -39.45
N GLY A 32 7.00 -6.57 -39.02
CA GLY A 32 7.43 -7.78 -39.72
C GLY A 32 8.94 -8.06 -39.69
N ALA A 33 9.67 -7.46 -38.75
CA ALA A 33 11.11 -7.69 -38.55
C ALA A 33 11.36 -9.00 -37.78
N THR A 34 10.94 -10.13 -38.37
CA THR A 34 10.90 -11.46 -37.73
C THR A 34 12.24 -11.86 -37.11
N LYS A 35 13.35 -11.66 -37.83
CA LYS A 35 14.69 -12.02 -37.35
C LYS A 35 15.06 -11.30 -36.05
N SER A 36 14.77 -10.00 -35.98
CA SER A 36 14.99 -9.19 -34.78
C SER A 36 14.13 -9.67 -33.61
N VAL A 37 12.86 -10.03 -33.86
CA VAL A 37 11.97 -10.59 -32.83
C VAL A 37 12.58 -11.86 -32.22
N LEU A 38 13.06 -12.79 -33.04
CA LEU A 38 13.61 -14.06 -32.56
C LEU A 38 14.90 -13.85 -31.74
N ILE A 39 15.78 -12.94 -32.18
CA ILE A 39 17.02 -12.60 -31.46
C ILE A 39 16.70 -11.96 -30.11
N LEU A 40 15.81 -10.96 -30.08
CA LEU A 40 15.40 -10.28 -28.86
C LEU A 40 14.69 -11.25 -27.90
N ALA A 41 13.80 -12.11 -28.41
CA ALA A 41 13.12 -13.11 -27.58
C ALA A 41 14.10 -14.06 -26.87
N GLY A 42 15.10 -14.57 -27.60
CA GLY A 42 16.15 -15.40 -27.01
C GLY A 42 16.95 -14.66 -25.93
N SER A 43 17.34 -13.40 -26.20
CA SER A 43 18.09 -12.57 -25.26
C SER A 43 17.30 -12.24 -23.99
N ILE A 44 16.00 -11.95 -24.12
CA ILE A 44 15.10 -11.66 -22.99
C ILE A 44 14.98 -12.89 -22.09
N VAL A 45 14.73 -14.07 -22.65
CA VAL A 45 14.65 -15.31 -21.87
C VAL A 45 15.98 -15.61 -21.17
N GLU A 46 17.11 -15.45 -21.87
CA GLU A 46 18.45 -15.65 -21.29
C GLU A 46 18.67 -14.75 -20.08
N ALA A 47 18.41 -13.45 -20.21
CA ALA A 47 18.56 -12.47 -19.14
C ALA A 47 17.63 -12.77 -17.94
N ILE A 48 16.38 -13.16 -18.19
CA ILE A 48 15.44 -13.56 -17.14
C ILE A 48 15.97 -14.76 -16.36
N LEU A 49 16.42 -15.82 -17.05
CA LEU A 49 16.90 -17.04 -16.40
C LEU A 49 18.18 -16.77 -15.59
N ILE A 50 19.11 -15.97 -16.13
CA ILE A 50 20.33 -15.56 -15.42
C ILE A 50 19.99 -14.85 -14.10
N ASP A 51 19.07 -13.89 -14.12
CA ASP A 51 18.71 -13.13 -12.92
C ASP A 51 18.13 -14.05 -11.84
N ILE A 52 17.18 -14.91 -12.23
CA ILE A 52 16.50 -15.81 -11.30
C ILE A 52 17.47 -16.84 -10.71
N LEU A 53 18.34 -17.43 -11.54
CA LEU A 53 19.32 -18.41 -11.06
C LEU A 53 20.35 -17.76 -10.13
N ASN A 54 20.78 -16.53 -10.39
CA ASN A 54 21.73 -15.81 -9.53
C ASN A 54 21.13 -15.42 -8.16
N HIS A 55 19.85 -15.07 -8.10
CA HIS A 55 19.25 -14.49 -6.89
C HIS A 55 18.42 -15.48 -6.06
N ASN A 56 17.86 -16.53 -6.67
CA ASN A 56 16.77 -17.33 -6.06
C ASN A 56 17.06 -18.83 -5.92
N VAL A 57 18.17 -19.31 -6.47
CA VAL A 57 18.64 -20.68 -6.28
C VAL A 57 19.80 -20.64 -5.28
N PRO A 58 19.71 -21.34 -4.12
CA PRO A 58 20.84 -21.49 -3.24
C PRO A 58 21.97 -22.13 -4.05
N VAL A 59 23.14 -21.50 -4.08
CA VAL A 59 24.30 -22.04 -4.81
C VAL A 59 24.77 -23.32 -4.12
N ILE A 60 24.15 -24.46 -4.45
CA ILE A 60 24.61 -25.78 -4.02
C ILE A 60 25.83 -26.10 -4.89
N GLY A 61 26.99 -25.56 -4.52
CA GLY A 61 28.27 -25.87 -5.16
C GLY A 61 29.07 -24.70 -5.73
N GLY A 62 29.33 -23.65 -4.93
CA GLY A 62 30.31 -22.59 -5.24
C GLY A 62 29.88 -21.62 -6.36
N ASN A 63 30.42 -20.40 -6.35
CA ASN A 63 30.13 -19.28 -7.28
C ASN A 63 29.99 -19.70 -8.76
N GLU A 64 28.83 -20.23 -9.16
CA GLU A 64 28.54 -20.58 -10.54
C GLU A 64 28.27 -19.29 -11.30
N ASN A 65 29.12 -19.00 -12.29
CA ASN A 65 28.97 -17.80 -13.11
C ASN A 65 27.96 -18.06 -14.24
N TYR A 66 26.67 -17.91 -13.94
CA TYR A 66 25.59 -18.10 -14.91
C TYR A 66 25.70 -17.20 -16.15
N LEU A 67 26.41 -16.06 -16.06
CA LEU A 67 26.65 -15.17 -17.21
C LEU A 67 27.51 -15.81 -18.32
N LYS A 68 28.24 -16.89 -18.01
CA LYS A 68 29.06 -17.61 -19.00
C LYS A 68 28.34 -18.79 -19.65
N LYS A 69 27.18 -19.18 -19.13
CA LYS A 69 26.42 -20.34 -19.64
C LYS A 69 25.62 -19.94 -20.87
N GLN A 70 25.45 -20.87 -21.79
CA GLN A 70 24.57 -20.69 -22.94
C GLN A 70 23.10 -20.84 -22.53
N LEU A 71 22.20 -20.23 -23.30
CA LEU A 71 20.75 -20.32 -23.06
C LEU A 71 20.25 -21.76 -22.84
N TYR A 72 20.77 -22.73 -23.59
CA TYR A 72 20.36 -24.13 -23.40
C TYR A 72 20.70 -24.64 -22.00
N GLU A 73 21.88 -24.33 -21.46
CA GLU A 73 22.31 -24.76 -20.13
C GLU A 73 21.46 -24.10 -19.05
N LEU A 74 21.13 -22.82 -19.23
CA LEU A 74 20.24 -22.08 -18.32
C LEU A 74 18.84 -22.71 -18.28
N ILE A 75 18.30 -23.14 -19.42
CA ILE A 75 17.00 -23.82 -19.50
C ILE A 75 17.06 -25.18 -18.78
N GLU A 76 18.13 -25.95 -18.97
CA GLU A 76 18.31 -27.25 -18.29
C GLU A 76 18.35 -27.06 -16.76
N ILE A 77 19.13 -26.10 -16.28
CA ILE A 77 19.24 -25.80 -14.85
C ILE A 77 17.90 -25.30 -14.29
N ALA A 78 17.23 -24.39 -14.99
CA ALA A 78 15.93 -23.88 -14.55
C ALA A 78 14.89 -25.00 -14.44
N GLN A 79 14.93 -25.98 -15.33
CA GLN A 79 14.04 -27.15 -15.26
C GLN A 79 14.43 -28.10 -14.13
N SER A 80 15.72 -28.35 -13.88
CA SER A 80 16.17 -29.21 -12.78
C SER A 80 15.80 -28.63 -11.41
N GLU A 81 15.88 -27.29 -11.29
CA GLU A 81 15.47 -26.53 -10.11
C GLU A 81 13.94 -26.32 -10.00
N ARG A 82 13.17 -26.89 -10.94
CA ARG A 82 11.70 -26.79 -11.04
C ARG A 82 11.19 -25.35 -11.12
N ILE A 83 11.99 -24.44 -11.65
CA ILE A 83 11.62 -23.04 -11.91
C ILE A 83 10.67 -22.98 -13.11
N ILE A 84 10.93 -23.83 -14.11
CA ILE A 84 10.10 -23.99 -15.30
C ILE A 84 9.65 -25.44 -15.47
N SER A 85 8.52 -25.64 -16.12
CA SER A 85 7.98 -26.96 -16.44
C SER A 85 8.77 -27.66 -17.56
N SER A 86 8.67 -29.01 -17.64
CA SER A 86 9.23 -29.77 -18.78
C SER A 86 8.67 -29.27 -20.11
N ARG A 87 7.37 -28.97 -20.16
CA ARG A 87 6.72 -28.40 -21.34
C ARG A 87 7.37 -27.08 -21.76
N SER A 88 7.64 -26.20 -20.79
CA SER A 88 8.30 -24.92 -21.04
C SER A 88 9.74 -25.07 -21.50
N LYS A 89 10.50 -26.05 -20.97
CA LYS A 89 11.81 -26.42 -21.51
C LYS A 89 11.73 -26.85 -22.98
N ASP A 90 10.78 -27.71 -23.33
CA ASP A 90 10.63 -28.20 -24.71
C ASP A 90 10.29 -27.05 -25.66
N LEU A 91 9.42 -26.15 -25.24
CA LEU A 91 9.07 -24.96 -26.02
C LEU A 91 10.25 -23.98 -26.18
N LEU A 92 11.02 -23.74 -25.12
CA LEU A 92 12.19 -22.86 -25.15
C LEU A 92 13.35 -23.41 -25.98
N SER A 93 13.36 -24.73 -26.24
CA SER A 93 14.39 -25.34 -27.11
C SER A 93 14.40 -24.72 -28.52
N VAL A 94 13.25 -24.23 -28.99
CA VAL A 94 13.11 -23.54 -30.28
C VAL A 94 13.92 -22.25 -30.33
N LEU A 95 14.07 -21.54 -29.20
CA LEU A 95 14.81 -20.28 -29.13
C LEU A 95 16.33 -20.45 -29.09
N ARG A 96 16.84 -21.67 -28.86
CA ARG A 96 18.28 -21.96 -28.73
C ARG A 96 19.07 -21.56 -29.98
N GLY A 97 18.48 -21.76 -31.16
CA GLY A 97 19.13 -21.47 -32.45
C GLY A 97 19.19 -19.97 -32.78
N TYR A 98 18.30 -19.17 -32.21
CA TYR A 98 17.95 -17.88 -32.81
C TYR A 98 18.90 -16.73 -32.49
N ARG A 99 19.60 -16.75 -31.35
CA ARG A 99 20.65 -15.76 -31.05
C ARG A 99 21.82 -15.83 -32.05
N ASN A 100 22.10 -17.02 -32.56
CA ASN A 100 23.17 -17.25 -33.53
C ASN A 100 22.78 -16.87 -34.97
N LEU A 101 21.53 -16.45 -35.20
CA LEU A 101 21.05 -16.03 -36.52
C LEU A 101 21.58 -14.67 -36.97
N ILE A 102 22.23 -13.92 -36.08
CA ILE A 102 22.96 -12.70 -36.46
C ILE A 102 23.95 -12.99 -37.61
N HIS A 103 24.46 -14.22 -37.69
CA HIS A 103 25.42 -14.63 -38.73
C HIS A 103 24.73 -15.12 -40.02
N PRO A 104 24.84 -14.40 -41.15
CA PRO A 104 24.21 -14.81 -42.43
C PRO A 104 24.70 -16.17 -42.94
N GLY A 105 25.95 -16.53 -42.63
CA GLY A 105 26.51 -17.83 -43.02
C GLY A 105 25.83 -19.03 -42.35
N ARG A 106 25.10 -18.84 -41.24
CA ARG A 106 24.31 -19.91 -40.62
C ARG A 106 22.99 -20.13 -41.36
N GLU A 107 22.33 -19.04 -41.72
CA GLU A 107 21.09 -19.03 -42.49
C GLU A 107 21.24 -19.76 -43.83
N LEU A 108 22.36 -19.52 -44.53
CA LEU A 108 22.69 -20.22 -45.78
C LEU A 108 22.95 -21.73 -45.60
N ARG A 109 23.45 -22.16 -44.43
CA ARG A 109 23.78 -23.58 -44.17
C ARG A 109 22.59 -24.38 -43.68
N GLU A 110 21.75 -23.77 -42.82
CA GLU A 110 20.66 -24.47 -42.15
C GLU A 110 19.32 -24.32 -42.89
N ASN A 111 19.24 -23.45 -43.92
CA ASN A 111 18.02 -23.15 -44.69
C ASN A 111 16.81 -22.84 -43.77
N GLU A 112 17.08 -22.21 -42.63
CA GLU A 112 16.04 -21.87 -41.67
C GLU A 112 15.09 -20.82 -42.25
N LYS A 113 13.79 -21.05 -42.07
CA LYS A 113 12.74 -20.12 -42.47
C LYS A 113 12.22 -19.39 -41.25
N PHE A 114 12.31 -18.06 -41.27
CA PHE A 114 11.79 -17.20 -40.22
C PHE A 114 10.46 -16.62 -40.66
N ASP A 115 9.37 -17.30 -40.33
CA ASP A 115 8.03 -16.78 -40.57
C ASP A 115 7.49 -16.00 -39.36
N ILE A 116 6.48 -15.20 -39.65
CA ILE A 116 5.83 -14.36 -38.64
C ILE A 116 5.15 -15.20 -37.55
N GLU A 117 4.76 -16.45 -37.85
CA GLU A 117 4.13 -17.34 -36.88
C GLU A 117 5.14 -17.81 -35.83
N THR A 118 6.36 -18.14 -36.23
CA THR A 118 7.48 -18.46 -35.32
C THR A 118 7.82 -17.28 -34.41
N ALA A 119 7.80 -16.05 -34.95
CA ALA A 119 7.98 -14.85 -34.14
C ALA A 119 6.85 -14.65 -33.11
N LYS A 120 5.59 -14.81 -33.50
CA LYS A 120 4.45 -14.72 -32.57
C LYS A 120 4.52 -15.77 -31.47
N VAL A 121 4.90 -17.01 -31.81
CA VAL A 121 5.12 -18.08 -30.83
C VAL A 121 6.21 -17.65 -29.85
N SER A 122 7.35 -17.13 -30.34
CA SER A 122 8.48 -16.69 -29.51
C SER A 122 8.08 -15.58 -28.52
N VAL A 123 7.28 -14.59 -28.94
CA VAL A 123 6.74 -13.57 -28.04
C VAL A 123 5.83 -14.18 -26.97
N SER A 124 4.99 -15.14 -27.36
CA SER A 124 4.09 -15.84 -26.44
C SER A 124 4.85 -16.67 -25.40
N LEU A 125 5.99 -17.27 -25.79
CA LEU A 125 6.86 -18.02 -24.88
C LEU A 125 7.43 -17.13 -23.77
N ILE A 126 7.81 -15.89 -24.07
CA ILE A 126 8.28 -14.96 -23.03
C ILE A 126 7.20 -14.75 -21.97
N VAL A 127 5.94 -14.59 -22.38
CA VAL A 127 4.81 -14.40 -21.45
C VAL A 127 4.59 -15.65 -20.61
N ILE A 128 4.62 -16.84 -21.22
CA ILE A 128 4.46 -18.12 -20.52
C ILE A 128 5.55 -18.30 -19.46
N ILE A 129 6.82 -18.11 -19.83
CA ILE A 129 7.96 -18.26 -18.92
C ILE A 129 7.94 -17.22 -17.82
N SER A 130 7.61 -15.98 -18.14
CA SER A 130 7.47 -14.91 -17.15
C SER A 130 6.41 -15.25 -16.10
N ASN A 131 5.30 -15.87 -16.52
CA ASN A 131 4.25 -16.30 -15.60
C ASN A 131 4.66 -17.53 -14.77
N GLU A 132 5.32 -18.54 -15.37
CA GLU A 132 5.84 -19.69 -14.62
C GLU A 132 6.84 -19.26 -13.56
N ILE A 133 7.79 -18.39 -13.92
CA ILE A 133 8.78 -17.85 -12.98
C ILE A 133 8.10 -17.07 -11.86
N ARG A 134 7.13 -16.19 -12.19
CA ARG A 134 6.39 -15.45 -11.16
C ARG A 134 5.68 -16.42 -10.20
N ASN A 135 5.02 -17.45 -10.73
CA ASN A 135 4.34 -18.45 -9.90
C ASN A 135 5.33 -19.22 -9.02
N TYR A 136 6.46 -19.64 -9.57
CA TYR A 136 7.54 -20.27 -8.80
C TYR A 136 8.00 -19.39 -7.64
N LEU A 137 8.23 -18.09 -7.89
CA LEU A 137 8.65 -17.16 -6.86
C LEU A 137 7.56 -16.92 -5.81
N ILE A 138 6.30 -16.82 -6.23
CA ILE A 138 5.15 -16.66 -5.33
C ILE A 138 4.97 -17.90 -4.45
N ASP A 139 5.20 -19.10 -4.99
CA ASP A 139 5.07 -20.35 -4.25
C ASP A 139 6.25 -20.56 -3.31
N LYS A 140 7.47 -20.16 -3.72
CA LYS A 140 8.69 -20.32 -2.92
C LYS A 140 8.91 -19.23 -1.88
N PHE A 141 8.56 -17.98 -2.19
CA PHE A 141 8.90 -16.81 -1.38
C PHE A 141 7.68 -15.94 -0.99
N GLY A 142 6.51 -16.21 -1.56
CA GLY A 142 5.31 -15.40 -1.36
C GLY A 142 5.16 -14.24 -2.35
N PHE A 143 4.09 -13.46 -2.21
CA PHE A 143 3.86 -12.28 -3.04
C PHE A 143 4.81 -11.13 -2.66
N SER A 144 5.21 -10.34 -3.66
CA SER A 144 5.77 -9.00 -3.43
C SER A 144 4.68 -7.97 -3.23
N ALA A 145 5.02 -6.84 -2.61
CA ALA A 145 4.14 -5.70 -2.47
C ALA A 145 3.62 -5.19 -3.83
N SER A 146 4.48 -5.21 -4.85
CA SER A 146 4.13 -4.79 -6.21
C SER A 146 3.13 -5.76 -6.86
N ASP A 147 3.20 -7.07 -6.58
CA ASP A 147 2.23 -8.04 -7.05
C ASP A 147 0.83 -7.72 -6.50
N ILE A 148 0.74 -7.33 -5.23
CA ILE A 148 -0.53 -6.99 -4.59
C ILE A 148 -1.12 -5.72 -5.19
N ILE A 149 -0.33 -4.65 -5.34
CA ILE A 149 -0.80 -3.42 -6.01
C ILE A 149 -1.27 -3.75 -7.43
N GLY A 150 -0.47 -4.49 -8.20
CA GLY A 150 -0.85 -4.86 -9.56
C GLY A 150 -2.11 -5.71 -9.64
N LYS A 151 -2.41 -6.55 -8.64
CA LYS A 151 -3.68 -7.27 -8.54
C LYS A 151 -4.84 -6.31 -8.29
N LEU A 152 -4.72 -5.46 -7.27
CA LEU A 152 -5.74 -4.48 -6.91
C LEU A 152 -6.05 -3.50 -8.05
N GLU A 153 -5.07 -3.16 -8.89
CA GLU A 153 -5.28 -2.28 -10.05
C GLU A 153 -6.00 -2.94 -11.23
N ARG A 154 -5.97 -4.28 -11.31
CA ARG A 154 -6.51 -5.05 -12.44
C ARG A 154 -7.84 -5.70 -12.12
N ASP A 155 -8.12 -5.95 -10.85
CA ASP A 155 -9.25 -6.74 -10.39
C ASP A 155 -9.81 -6.16 -9.08
N GLU A 156 -11.03 -5.62 -9.15
CA GLU A 156 -11.72 -5.03 -8.01
C GLU A 156 -12.05 -6.07 -6.93
N THR A 157 -12.28 -7.34 -7.31
CA THR A 157 -12.56 -8.43 -6.36
C THR A 157 -11.34 -8.81 -5.53
N SER A 158 -10.13 -8.47 -5.99
CA SER A 158 -8.90 -8.69 -5.22
C SER A 158 -8.86 -7.89 -3.91
N ALA A 159 -9.66 -6.80 -3.78
CA ALA A 159 -9.78 -6.06 -2.53
C ALA A 159 -10.46 -6.89 -1.42
N GLU A 160 -11.39 -7.78 -1.78
CA GLU A 160 -12.08 -8.67 -0.83
C GLU A 160 -11.13 -9.75 -0.28
N LEU A 161 -10.15 -10.17 -1.09
CA LEU A 161 -9.14 -11.17 -0.74
C LEU A 161 -7.87 -10.55 -0.12
N PHE A 162 -7.89 -9.25 0.19
CA PHE A 162 -6.67 -8.52 0.55
C PHE A 162 -5.99 -9.12 1.79
N ARG A 163 -6.75 -9.51 2.82
CA ARG A 163 -6.18 -10.12 4.04
C ARG A 163 -5.49 -11.45 3.76
N GLU A 164 -6.08 -12.30 2.92
CA GLU A 164 -5.51 -13.57 2.51
C GLU A 164 -4.23 -13.35 1.70
N LEU A 165 -4.19 -12.32 0.85
CA LEU A 165 -2.99 -11.91 0.14
C LEU A 165 -1.89 -11.45 1.12
N LEU A 166 -2.24 -10.71 2.18
CA LEU A 166 -1.31 -10.26 3.22
C LEU A 166 -0.58 -11.41 3.92
N MET A 167 -1.28 -12.53 4.13
CA MET A 167 -0.70 -13.74 4.75
C MET A 167 0.43 -14.35 3.92
N ARG A 168 0.48 -14.04 2.63
CA ARG A 168 1.47 -14.55 1.68
C ARG A 168 2.61 -13.56 1.41
N LEU A 169 2.70 -12.42 2.10
CA LEU A 169 3.88 -11.54 2.02
C LEU A 169 4.84 -11.80 3.18
N SER A 170 6.14 -11.68 2.88
CA SER A 170 7.16 -11.54 3.91
C SER A 170 6.98 -10.23 4.69
N GLN A 171 7.55 -10.15 5.90
CA GLN A 171 7.47 -8.92 6.71
C GLN A 171 8.06 -7.70 6.01
N ARG A 172 9.18 -7.87 5.30
CA ARG A 172 9.79 -6.81 4.48
C ARG A 172 8.84 -6.30 3.41
N GLU A 173 8.14 -7.20 2.73
CA GLU A 173 7.19 -6.81 1.68
C GLU A 173 5.91 -6.20 2.24
N LYS A 174 5.48 -6.57 3.46
CA LYS A 174 4.39 -5.86 4.16
C LYS A 174 4.73 -4.40 4.44
N HIS A 175 5.94 -4.12 4.92
CA HIS A 175 6.41 -2.74 5.14
C HIS A 175 6.48 -1.96 3.82
N LYS A 176 6.98 -2.59 2.76
CA LYS A 176 7.02 -1.99 1.42
C LYS A 176 5.62 -1.71 0.87
N LEU A 177 4.66 -2.62 1.08
CA LEU A 177 3.27 -2.45 0.68
C LEU A 177 2.63 -1.24 1.38
N TYR A 178 2.93 -1.02 2.66
CA TYR A 178 2.46 0.19 3.36
C TYR A 178 2.92 1.47 2.66
N TYR A 179 4.20 1.58 2.31
CA TYR A 179 4.71 2.75 1.60
C TYR A 179 4.06 2.93 0.22
N LEU A 180 3.91 1.84 -0.54
CA LEU A 180 3.24 1.87 -1.84
C LEU A 180 1.78 2.31 -1.74
N LEU A 181 1.04 1.87 -0.72
CA LEU A 181 -0.34 2.29 -0.49
C LEU A 181 -0.43 3.75 -0.03
N LYS A 182 0.47 4.18 0.87
CA LYS A 182 0.53 5.56 1.37
C LYS A 182 0.83 6.57 0.26
N GLU A 183 1.72 6.22 -0.65
CA GLU A 183 2.16 7.07 -1.75
C GLU A 183 1.38 6.82 -3.04
N TYR A 184 0.39 5.92 -3.02
CA TYR A 184 -0.34 5.53 -4.21
C TYR A 184 -0.96 6.76 -4.91
N ARG A 185 -0.78 6.81 -6.23
CA ARG A 185 -1.39 7.83 -7.10
C ARG A 185 -2.17 7.11 -8.20
N PRO A 186 -3.49 7.31 -8.28
CA PRO A 186 -4.30 6.60 -9.27
C PRO A 186 -3.90 7.01 -10.69
N GLY A 187 -3.86 6.02 -11.59
CA GLY A 187 -3.83 6.30 -13.02
C GLY A 187 -5.21 6.72 -13.56
N ARG A 188 -5.35 6.74 -14.89
CA ARG A 188 -6.58 7.22 -15.54
C ARG A 188 -7.77 6.25 -15.46
N LYS A 189 -7.54 4.97 -15.14
CA LYS A 189 -8.60 3.93 -15.16
C LYS A 189 -9.50 4.04 -13.93
N ALA A 190 -10.79 3.72 -14.10
CA ALA A 190 -11.77 3.77 -13.02
C ALA A 190 -11.38 2.91 -11.81
N ILE A 191 -10.94 1.66 -12.05
CA ILE A 191 -10.48 0.73 -11.00
C ILE A 191 -9.32 1.32 -10.17
N GLN A 192 -8.42 2.07 -10.80
CA GLN A 192 -7.30 2.71 -10.10
C GLN A 192 -7.79 3.85 -9.19
N ARG A 193 -8.86 4.56 -9.57
CA ARG A 193 -9.50 5.57 -8.71
C ARG A 193 -10.17 4.92 -7.51
N THR A 194 -10.92 3.84 -7.72
CA THR A 194 -11.50 3.04 -6.63
C THR A 194 -10.42 2.57 -5.65
N LEU A 195 -9.27 2.12 -6.15
CA LEU A 195 -8.13 1.77 -5.30
C LEU A 195 -7.61 2.97 -4.51
N ALA A 196 -7.44 4.13 -5.14
CA ALA A 196 -7.03 5.35 -4.45
C ALA A 196 -7.99 5.76 -3.33
N ASP A 197 -9.29 5.68 -3.58
CA ASP A 197 -10.34 5.99 -2.61
C ASP A 197 -10.32 4.99 -1.43
N ASN A 198 -9.90 3.74 -1.68
CA ASN A 198 -9.85 2.66 -0.69
C ASN A 198 -8.48 2.46 0.00
N THR A 199 -7.43 3.19 -0.39
CA THR A 199 -6.06 3.04 0.17
C THR A 199 -6.04 3.05 1.70
N ARG A 200 -6.83 3.94 2.32
CA ARG A 200 -6.94 4.03 3.78
C ARG A 200 -7.49 2.75 4.41
N SER A 201 -8.57 2.19 3.85
CA SER A 201 -9.15 0.93 4.31
C SER A 201 -8.14 -0.21 4.21
N LEU A 202 -7.40 -0.28 3.10
CA LEU A 202 -6.35 -1.27 2.90
C LEU A 202 -5.20 -1.12 3.91
N ILE A 203 -4.78 0.12 4.21
CA ILE A 203 -3.77 0.36 5.25
C ILE A 203 -4.25 -0.11 6.62
N TYR A 204 -5.52 0.12 6.98
CA TYR A 204 -6.07 -0.40 8.24
C TYR A 204 -6.09 -1.94 8.29
N GLN A 205 -6.37 -2.60 7.16
CA GLN A 205 -6.29 -4.06 7.08
C GLN A 205 -4.85 -4.59 7.13
N LEU A 206 -3.88 -3.82 6.60
CA LEU A 206 -2.46 -4.16 6.64
C LEU A 206 -1.85 -3.98 8.02
N LYS A 207 -2.31 -2.98 8.77
CA LYS A 207 -1.74 -2.55 10.05
C LYS A 207 -1.51 -3.68 11.07
N PRO A 208 -2.44 -4.64 11.30
CA PRO A 208 -2.22 -5.76 12.22
C PRO A 208 -1.07 -6.70 11.84
N PHE A 209 -0.59 -6.63 10.59
CA PHE A 209 0.47 -7.50 10.08
C PHE A 209 1.86 -6.84 10.10
N LEU A 210 1.96 -5.55 10.46
CA LEU A 210 3.20 -4.79 10.55
C LEU A 210 3.89 -5.02 11.91
N THR A 211 5.21 -4.89 11.96
CA THR A 211 5.94 -5.05 13.23
C THR A 211 5.79 -3.82 14.13
N THR A 212 5.89 -4.03 15.45
CA THR A 212 5.81 -2.93 16.43
C THR A 212 6.90 -1.88 16.20
N GLU A 213 8.10 -2.29 15.80
CA GLU A 213 9.21 -1.37 15.49
C GLU A 213 8.87 -0.47 14.31
N PHE A 214 8.25 -1.03 13.27
CA PHE A 214 7.81 -0.28 12.11
C PHE A 214 6.68 0.69 12.46
N ILE A 215 5.71 0.25 13.26
CA ILE A 215 4.62 1.11 13.75
C ILE A 215 5.21 2.27 14.57
N LEU A 216 6.15 1.99 15.47
CA LEU A 216 6.83 3.01 16.27
C LEU A 216 7.57 4.02 15.39
N GLU A 217 8.23 3.59 14.32
CA GLU A 217 8.87 4.47 13.33
C GLU A 217 7.83 5.42 12.70
N GLN A 218 6.68 4.90 12.26
CA GLN A 218 5.63 5.71 11.65
C GLN A 218 5.03 6.72 12.64
N VAL A 219 4.81 6.29 13.89
CA VAL A 219 4.28 7.15 14.95
C VAL A 219 5.30 8.21 15.37
N LYS A 220 6.62 7.91 15.37
CA LYS A 220 7.67 8.93 15.59
C LYS A 220 7.75 9.93 14.44
N GLY A 221 7.59 9.48 13.20
CA GLY A 221 7.51 10.38 12.03
C GLY A 221 6.35 11.38 12.12
N LEU A 222 5.24 11.01 12.78
CA LEU A 222 4.16 11.96 13.10
C LEU A 222 4.63 13.09 14.03
N VAL A 223 5.42 12.77 15.06
CA VAL A 223 5.99 13.76 16.00
C VAL A 223 6.92 14.71 15.26
N GLU A 224 7.79 14.20 14.39
CA GLU A 224 8.69 15.01 13.58
C GLU A 224 7.91 15.99 12.68
N LYS A 225 6.85 15.50 12.02
CA LYS A 225 5.99 16.37 11.19
C LYS A 225 5.27 17.44 11.99
N VAL A 226 4.85 17.13 13.22
CA VAL A 226 4.30 18.14 14.16
C VAL A 226 5.33 19.23 14.44
N HIS A 227 6.60 18.89 14.65
CA HIS A 227 7.66 19.88 14.87
C HIS A 227 7.97 20.74 13.65
N ILE A 228 7.82 20.20 12.44
CA ILE A 228 8.09 20.92 11.18
C ILE A 228 6.86 21.75 10.72
N GLY A 229 5.65 21.41 11.19
CA GLY A 229 4.42 22.14 10.90
C GLY A 229 3.69 21.71 9.62
N GLU A 230 3.88 20.47 9.16
CA GLU A 230 3.24 19.93 7.95
C GLU A 230 1.79 19.49 8.21
N SER A 231 0.88 20.45 8.38
CA SER A 231 -0.49 20.24 8.89
C SER A 231 -1.32 19.18 8.18
N VAL A 232 -1.22 19.08 6.85
CA VAL A 232 -2.01 18.11 6.06
C VAL A 232 -1.57 16.68 6.35
N ASP A 233 -0.27 16.44 6.40
CA ASP A 233 0.29 15.10 6.63
C ASP A 233 0.05 14.64 8.07
N ILE A 234 0.04 15.56 9.02
CA ILE A 234 -0.17 15.27 10.44
C ILE A 234 -1.55 14.63 10.67
N LEU A 235 -2.63 15.20 10.12
CA LEU A 235 -3.97 14.64 10.33
C LEU A 235 -4.15 13.28 9.65
N VAL A 236 -3.60 13.11 8.46
CA VAL A 236 -3.66 11.83 7.74
C VAL A 236 -2.93 10.75 8.54
N LEU A 237 -1.73 11.05 9.03
CA LEU A 237 -0.95 10.12 9.84
C LEU A 237 -1.60 9.88 11.20
N TYR A 238 -2.10 10.92 11.88
CA TYR A 238 -2.82 10.79 13.13
C TYR A 238 -4.02 9.84 12.97
N ARG A 239 -4.82 10.00 11.91
CA ARG A 239 -5.94 9.10 11.63
C ARG A 239 -5.53 7.64 11.44
N LEU A 240 -4.37 7.40 10.84
CA LEU A 240 -3.87 6.03 10.66
C LEU A 240 -3.34 5.44 11.97
N TRP A 241 -2.77 6.27 12.85
CA TRP A 241 -1.91 5.83 13.94
C TRP A 241 -2.35 6.24 15.36
N TYR A 242 -3.51 6.87 15.52
CA TYR A 242 -3.98 7.38 16.81
C TYR A 242 -4.01 6.30 17.92
N SER A 243 -4.37 5.05 17.57
CA SER A 243 -4.43 3.92 18.51
C SER A 243 -3.07 3.48 19.04
N ASP A 244 -2.00 3.89 18.35
CA ASP A 244 -0.62 3.50 18.62
C ASP A 244 0.19 4.64 19.24
N LEU A 245 -0.43 5.79 19.52
CA LEU A 245 0.20 6.88 20.26
C LEU A 245 0.67 6.46 21.66
N ARG A 246 0.09 5.38 22.21
CA ARG A 246 0.59 4.73 23.45
C ARG A 246 2.05 4.26 23.36
N LEU A 247 2.60 4.09 22.16
CA LEU A 247 4.00 3.71 21.94
C LEU A 247 4.97 4.89 22.07
N LEU A 248 4.46 6.13 22.09
CA LEU A 248 5.27 7.34 22.29
C LEU A 248 5.56 7.60 23.77
N SER A 249 6.61 8.39 24.01
CA SER A 249 6.84 8.99 25.32
C SER A 249 5.66 9.91 25.71
N ASP A 250 5.42 10.10 27.00
CA ASP A 250 4.32 10.96 27.46
C ASP A 250 4.43 12.38 26.90
N ARG A 251 5.65 12.92 26.79
CA ARG A 251 5.93 14.24 26.23
C ARG A 251 5.61 14.34 24.73
N ASP A 252 6.06 13.37 23.94
CA ASP A 252 5.82 13.38 22.49
C ASP A 252 4.34 13.17 22.18
N ARG A 253 3.70 12.27 22.95
CA ARG A 253 2.27 12.02 22.88
C ARG A 253 1.46 13.27 23.20
N GLU A 254 1.81 13.97 24.28
CA GLU A 254 1.19 15.25 24.64
C GLU A 254 1.36 16.27 23.52
N THR A 255 2.54 16.37 22.92
CA THR A 255 2.83 17.30 21.82
C THR A 255 1.93 17.05 20.61
N VAL A 256 1.78 15.78 20.20
CA VAL A 256 0.88 15.40 19.10
C VAL A 256 -0.57 15.71 19.44
N VAL A 257 -1.02 15.37 20.65
CA VAL A 257 -2.40 15.61 21.11
C VAL A 257 -2.71 17.10 21.16
N LEU A 258 -1.83 17.93 21.71
CA LEU A 258 -1.98 19.38 21.72
C LEU A 258 -2.09 19.96 20.30
N TYR A 259 -1.22 19.50 19.39
CA TYR A 259 -1.29 19.94 18.00
C TYR A 259 -2.64 19.63 17.37
N VAL A 260 -3.11 18.39 17.56
CA VAL A 260 -4.38 17.91 17.00
C VAL A 260 -5.56 18.70 17.60
N LEU A 261 -5.61 18.88 18.93
CA LEU A 261 -6.63 19.68 19.60
C LEU A 261 -6.67 21.12 19.09
N ASN A 262 -5.51 21.77 19.00
CA ASN A 262 -5.41 23.14 18.50
C ASN A 262 -5.85 23.27 17.04
N TYR A 263 -5.45 22.31 16.21
CA TYR A 263 -5.86 22.26 14.82
C TYR A 263 -7.38 22.13 14.68
N ILE A 264 -8.01 21.30 15.52
CA ILE A 264 -9.48 21.15 15.53
C ILE A 264 -10.14 22.42 16.02
N ASN A 265 -9.70 22.96 17.17
CA ASN A 265 -10.21 24.22 17.72
C ASN A 265 -10.22 25.34 16.67
N TYR A 266 -9.17 25.41 15.86
CA TYR A 266 -9.07 26.38 14.77
C TYR A 266 -10.07 26.13 13.63
N ASN A 267 -10.37 24.88 13.29
CA ASN A 267 -11.14 24.53 12.08
C ASN A 267 -12.60 24.11 12.35
N ILE A 268 -12.98 23.81 13.60
CA ILE A 268 -14.24 23.12 13.93
C ILE A 268 -15.49 23.85 13.46
N SER A 269 -15.50 25.19 13.53
CA SER A 269 -16.62 26.00 13.06
C SER A 269 -16.86 25.81 11.55
N SER A 270 -15.79 25.68 10.76
CA SER A 270 -15.87 25.44 9.31
C SER A 270 -16.30 24.00 8.98
N TRP A 271 -15.93 23.04 9.84
CA TRP A 271 -16.26 21.63 9.65
C TRP A 271 -17.71 21.30 9.94
N LEU A 272 -18.30 21.92 10.96
CA LEU A 272 -19.68 21.63 11.38
C LEU A 272 -20.73 22.01 10.34
N ASP A 273 -20.39 22.90 9.40
CA ASP A 273 -21.28 23.27 8.29
C ASP A 273 -21.14 22.35 7.07
N LYS A 274 -20.21 21.38 7.11
CA LYS A 274 -19.91 20.48 5.99
C LYS A 274 -20.03 19.03 6.43
N SER A 275 -20.98 18.31 5.84
CA SER A 275 -21.24 16.89 6.16
C SER A 275 -20.07 15.93 5.89
N GLU A 276 -19.06 16.36 5.14
CA GLU A 276 -17.92 15.52 4.75
C GLU A 276 -16.87 15.38 5.86
N TYR A 277 -16.87 16.26 6.87
CA TYR A 277 -15.86 16.26 7.93
C TYR A 277 -16.27 15.44 9.16
N TYR A 278 -17.39 14.72 9.13
CA TYR A 278 -17.83 13.94 10.29
C TYR A 278 -16.88 12.79 10.64
N HIS A 279 -16.27 12.15 9.62
CA HIS A 279 -15.27 11.09 9.83
C HIS A 279 -13.96 11.59 10.47
N GLU A 280 -13.75 12.91 10.54
CA GLU A 280 -12.66 13.48 11.33
C GLU A 280 -12.85 13.13 12.81
N PHE A 281 -14.08 13.25 13.31
CA PHE A 281 -14.38 13.21 14.74
C PHE A 281 -14.23 11.84 15.41
N ASP A 282 -14.43 10.72 14.69
CA ASP A 282 -14.19 9.39 15.26
C ASP A 282 -12.73 9.20 15.67
N SER A 283 -11.79 9.71 14.86
CA SER A 283 -10.38 9.69 15.20
C SER A 283 -10.06 10.59 16.42
N LEU A 284 -10.84 11.66 16.61
CA LEU A 284 -10.66 12.62 17.71
C LEU A 284 -11.08 12.05 19.06
N SER A 285 -12.05 11.14 19.08
CA SER A 285 -12.45 10.44 20.30
C SER A 285 -11.28 9.73 21.00
N THR A 286 -10.22 9.38 20.26
CA THR A 286 -9.02 8.80 20.88
C THR A 286 -8.02 9.80 21.42
N ALA A 287 -8.07 11.07 21.01
CA ALA A 287 -7.30 12.13 21.65
C ALA A 287 -7.70 12.24 23.13
N SER A 288 -8.98 12.04 23.45
CA SER A 288 -9.52 12.08 24.81
C SER A 288 -8.80 11.16 25.79
N TYR A 289 -8.36 9.96 25.36
CA TYR A 289 -7.58 9.05 26.23
C TYR A 289 -6.25 9.63 26.72
N TYR A 290 -5.77 10.68 26.04
CA TYR A 290 -4.47 11.30 26.28
C TYR A 290 -4.58 12.72 26.85
N VAL A 291 -5.80 13.20 27.15
CA VAL A 291 -6.04 14.48 27.82
C VAL A 291 -5.80 14.29 29.32
N LYS A 292 -4.60 14.68 29.79
CA LYS A 292 -4.16 14.43 31.17
C LYS A 292 -3.41 15.59 31.81
N SER A 293 -2.68 16.37 31.01
CA SER A 293 -1.96 17.54 31.50
C SER A 293 -2.87 18.75 31.56
N GLU A 294 -2.55 19.72 32.43
CA GLU A 294 -3.29 20.99 32.50
C GLU A 294 -3.44 21.66 31.11
N ARG A 295 -2.40 21.56 30.27
CA ARG A 295 -2.41 22.11 28.91
C ARG A 295 -3.41 21.38 28.00
N THR A 296 -3.35 20.04 27.97
CA THR A 296 -4.29 19.25 27.14
C THR A 296 -5.72 19.38 27.62
N VAL A 297 -5.94 19.46 28.94
CA VAL A 297 -7.26 19.69 29.55
C VAL A 297 -7.80 21.07 29.16
N ALA A 298 -6.97 22.12 29.19
CA ALA A 298 -7.38 23.46 28.78
C ALA A 298 -7.83 23.53 27.31
N GLU A 299 -7.05 22.95 26.40
CA GLU A 299 -7.37 22.93 24.96
C GLU A 299 -8.61 22.08 24.66
N PHE A 300 -8.74 20.92 25.34
CA PHE A 300 -9.91 20.07 25.20
C PHE A 300 -11.17 20.75 25.75
N LYS A 301 -11.06 21.47 26.86
CA LYS A 301 -12.16 22.26 27.40
C LYS A 301 -12.61 23.36 26.43
N GLN A 302 -11.67 24.03 25.76
CA GLN A 302 -11.99 24.99 24.71
C GLN A 302 -12.76 24.33 23.56
N LEU A 303 -12.35 23.13 23.15
CA LEU A 303 -13.03 22.34 22.12
C LEU A 303 -14.48 22.04 22.50
N ILE A 304 -14.69 21.51 23.71
CA ILE A 304 -16.02 21.19 24.22
C ILE A 304 -16.90 22.44 24.36
N THR A 305 -16.33 23.54 24.87
CA THR A 305 -17.05 24.83 24.97
C THR A 305 -17.49 25.30 23.60
N THR A 306 -16.60 25.22 22.60
CA THR A 306 -16.91 25.60 21.23
C THR A 306 -18.01 24.72 20.64
N LEU A 307 -17.97 23.41 20.87
CA LEU A 307 -19.03 22.49 20.45
C LEU A 307 -20.39 22.88 21.03
N ILE A 308 -20.46 23.13 22.35
CA ILE A 308 -21.72 23.51 23.01
C ILE A 308 -22.25 24.84 22.47
N LEU A 309 -21.38 25.83 22.27
CA LEU A 309 -21.78 27.12 21.70
C LEU A 309 -22.30 27.00 20.26
N LEU A 310 -21.82 26.01 19.51
CA LEU A 310 -22.25 25.73 18.14
C LEU A 310 -23.42 24.74 18.07
N HIS A 311 -23.93 24.23 19.21
CA HIS A 311 -24.98 23.22 19.27
C HIS A 311 -26.20 23.59 18.42
N ASP A 312 -26.81 24.76 18.66
CA ASP A 312 -27.98 25.28 17.94
C ASP A 312 -29.07 24.21 17.63
N GLY A 313 -29.30 23.29 18.57
CA GLY A 313 -30.27 22.20 18.42
C GLY A 313 -29.85 21.07 17.46
N ARG A 314 -28.57 20.98 17.08
CA ARG A 314 -28.03 19.95 16.19
C ARG A 314 -27.71 18.68 17.01
N PRO A 315 -28.49 17.58 16.90
CA PRO A 315 -28.29 16.37 17.73
C PRO A 315 -26.91 15.72 17.54
N ARG A 316 -26.27 15.97 16.39
CA ARG A 316 -24.92 15.47 16.08
C ARG A 316 -23.84 16.03 17.00
N ILE A 317 -24.01 17.27 17.47
CA ILE A 317 -23.06 17.89 18.40
C ILE A 317 -23.16 17.22 19.78
N VAL A 318 -24.37 16.82 20.19
CA VAL A 318 -24.62 16.06 21.42
C VAL A 318 -23.93 14.69 21.38
N SER A 319 -24.11 13.95 20.28
CA SER A 319 -23.43 12.66 20.08
C SER A 319 -21.91 12.78 20.10
N LEU A 320 -21.37 13.80 19.41
CA LEU A 320 -19.94 14.08 19.39
C LEU A 320 -19.40 14.42 20.78
N TYR A 321 -20.10 15.28 21.52
CA TYR A 321 -19.77 15.60 22.90
C TYR A 321 -19.68 14.33 23.74
N SER A 322 -20.70 13.46 23.70
CA SER A 322 -20.71 12.23 24.50
C SER A 322 -19.50 11.36 24.15
N ASN A 323 -19.25 11.11 22.87
CA ASN A 323 -18.11 10.32 22.40
C ASN A 323 -16.74 10.86 22.85
N LEU A 324 -16.59 12.18 22.92
CA LEU A 324 -15.36 12.83 23.36
C LEU A 324 -15.19 12.77 24.88
N VAL A 325 -16.25 13.05 25.63
CA VAL A 325 -16.22 13.18 27.09
C VAL A 325 -16.20 11.83 27.79
N ASP A 326 -16.90 10.82 27.26
CA ASP A 326 -17.02 9.50 27.89
C ASP A 326 -15.70 8.69 27.86
N LYS A 327 -14.70 9.16 27.11
CA LYS A 327 -13.36 8.56 27.04
C LYS A 327 -12.34 9.25 27.94
N LEU A 328 -12.74 10.29 28.67
CA LEU A 328 -11.89 10.96 29.67
C LEU A 328 -11.81 10.16 30.97
N SER A 329 -10.79 10.43 31.78
CA SER A 329 -10.82 10.02 33.19
C SER A 329 -11.91 10.76 33.94
N GLU A 330 -12.49 10.10 34.95
CA GLU A 330 -13.59 10.63 35.76
C GLU A 330 -13.24 11.99 36.39
N ASP A 331 -12.01 12.14 36.91
CA ASP A 331 -11.54 13.39 37.49
C ASP A 331 -11.55 14.54 36.46
N THR A 332 -11.08 14.27 35.24
CA THR A 332 -11.04 15.25 34.14
C THR A 332 -12.44 15.61 33.66
N LYS A 333 -13.34 14.61 33.61
CA LYS A 333 -14.75 14.80 33.25
C LYS A 333 -15.44 15.74 34.24
N ILE A 334 -15.29 15.48 35.55
CA ILE A 334 -15.83 16.33 36.62
C ILE A 334 -15.27 17.76 36.52
N GLU A 335 -13.97 17.92 36.29
CA GLU A 335 -13.33 19.22 36.14
C GLU A 335 -13.92 20.03 34.97
N ILE A 336 -14.04 19.38 33.80
CA ILE A 336 -14.59 20.02 32.60
C ILE A 336 -16.06 20.38 32.83
N GLU A 337 -16.89 19.44 33.29
CA GLU A 337 -18.32 19.66 33.51
C GLU A 337 -18.57 20.80 34.50
N ARG A 338 -17.83 20.85 35.62
CA ARG A 338 -17.90 21.95 36.59
C ARG A 338 -17.58 23.30 35.94
N SER A 339 -16.58 23.33 35.06
CA SER A 339 -16.25 24.59 34.40
C SER A 339 -17.24 25.00 33.32
N LEU A 340 -17.92 24.06 32.67
CA LEU A 340 -18.94 24.37 31.66
C LEU A 340 -20.18 25.00 32.30
N GLN A 341 -20.54 24.56 33.52
CA GLN A 341 -21.65 25.13 34.29
C GLN A 341 -21.46 26.61 34.66
N THR A 342 -20.21 27.09 34.72
CA THR A 342 -19.88 28.46 35.12
C THR A 342 -19.45 29.35 33.95
N GLY A 343 -19.06 28.75 32.81
CA GLY A 343 -18.45 29.45 31.67
C GLY A 343 -19.36 29.67 30.46
N ILE A 344 -20.56 29.08 30.42
CA ILE A 344 -21.46 29.14 29.25
C ILE A 344 -22.77 29.86 29.62
N PRO A 345 -23.31 30.76 28.77
CA PRO A 345 -24.60 31.40 29.02
C PRO A 345 -25.73 30.40 29.28
N LEU A 346 -26.45 30.59 30.39
CA LEU A 346 -27.52 29.68 30.88
C LEU A 346 -28.54 29.26 29.82
N GLY A 347 -28.93 30.17 28.92
CA GLY A 347 -29.91 29.85 27.86
C GLY A 347 -29.39 28.87 26.80
N ILE A 348 -28.11 28.97 26.44
CA ILE A 348 -27.46 28.09 25.45
C ILE A 348 -27.13 26.74 26.10
N ALA A 349 -26.61 26.79 27.32
CA ALA A 349 -26.28 25.59 28.10
C ALA A 349 -27.54 24.75 28.39
N GLY A 350 -28.65 25.38 28.77
CA GLY A 350 -29.90 24.68 29.10
C GLY A 350 -30.42 23.78 27.98
N GLY A 351 -30.54 24.31 26.76
CA GLY A 351 -30.99 23.53 25.60
C GLY A 351 -30.05 22.38 25.25
N PHE A 352 -28.73 22.58 25.35
CA PHE A 352 -27.75 21.51 25.13
C PHE A 352 -27.88 20.38 26.16
N TRP A 353 -28.00 20.70 27.45
CA TRP A 353 -28.09 19.69 28.50
C TRP A 353 -29.39 18.88 28.43
N GLU A 354 -30.52 19.52 28.10
CA GLU A 354 -31.78 18.82 27.87
C GLU A 354 -31.66 17.80 26.73
N ASP A 355 -31.03 18.18 25.63
CA ASP A 355 -30.86 17.28 24.48
C ASP A 355 -29.81 16.18 24.75
N LEU A 356 -28.79 16.45 25.59
CA LEU A 356 -27.86 15.42 26.07
C LEU A 356 -28.54 14.37 26.94
N VAL A 357 -29.44 14.79 27.84
CA VAL A 357 -30.22 13.85 28.67
C VAL A 357 -31.10 12.97 27.81
N LYS A 358 -31.86 13.56 26.87
CA LYS A 358 -32.68 12.79 25.92
C LYS A 358 -31.85 11.80 25.11
N PHE A 359 -30.70 12.25 24.61
CA PHE A 359 -29.78 11.38 23.85
C PHE A 359 -29.32 10.19 24.69
N ARG A 360 -28.93 10.39 25.95
CA ARG A 360 -28.54 9.28 26.83
C ARG A 360 -29.70 8.34 27.14
N GLU A 361 -30.88 8.86 27.44
CA GLU A 361 -32.08 8.04 27.66
C GLU A 361 -32.48 7.20 26.45
N GLU A 362 -32.26 7.70 25.23
CA GLU A 362 -32.59 7.01 23.98
C GLU A 362 -31.52 5.98 23.55
N TYR A 363 -30.25 6.18 23.91
CA TYR A 363 -29.13 5.43 23.36
C TYR A 363 -28.24 4.69 24.39
N ASP A 364 -28.41 4.88 25.71
CA ASP A 364 -27.60 4.19 26.74
C ASP A 364 -27.86 2.66 26.81
N ASP A 365 -28.95 2.16 26.20
CA ASP A 365 -29.27 0.71 26.12
C ASP A 365 -28.71 0.00 24.87
N LEU A 366 -28.01 0.72 23.97
CA LEU A 366 -27.44 0.13 22.76
C LEU A 366 -25.92 -0.05 22.91
N PRO A 367 -25.39 -1.28 22.74
CA PRO A 367 -23.94 -1.48 22.74
C PRO A 367 -23.34 -0.81 21.51
N PHE A 368 -22.49 0.20 21.73
CA PHE A 368 -21.63 0.79 20.70
C PHE A 368 -20.47 -0.13 20.31
#